data_AF-A0A7K2ZBG3-F1
#
_entry.id   AF-A0A7K2ZBG3-F1
#
_cell.length_a   1.000
_cell.length_b   1.000
_cell.length_c   1.000
_cell.angle_alpha   90.00
_cell.angle_beta   90.00
_cell.angle_gamma   90.00
#
_symmetry.space_group_name_H-M   'P 1'
#
loop_
_entity.id
_entity.type
_entity.pdbx_description
1 polymer ?
#
loop_
_entity_poly.entity_id
_entity_poly.type
_entity_poly.pdbx_seq_one_letter_code
_entity_poly.pdbx_strand_id
1 'polypeptide(L)' 'MAVTLSLVALFGLVLFFLLRSGSLTPGSAFTAAGFGFFLASTGAAGPINEMAAAIVDAIPPV' A
#
# COMPACT_ATOMS: atom_id res chain seq x y z
N MET A 1 -12.09 7.56 -8.38
CA MET A 1 -10.77 8.17 -8.69
C MET A 1 -9.96 7.21 -9.56
N ALA A 2 -9.93 7.39 -10.89
CA ALA A 2 -9.17 6.49 -11.77
C ALA A 2 -7.65 6.76 -11.73
N VAL A 3 -7.26 8.01 -11.51
CA VAL A 3 -5.85 8.46 -11.53
C VAL A 3 -5.03 7.86 -10.38
N THR A 4 -5.62 7.71 -9.19
CA THR A 4 -4.92 7.17 -8.01
C THR A 4 -4.60 5.69 -8.15
N LEU A 5 -5.50 4.91 -8.79
CA LEU A 5 -5.26 3.49 -9.06
C LEU A 5 -4.11 3.29 -10.06
N SER A 6 -4.05 4.11 -11.12
CA SER A 6 -2.95 4.07 -12.08
C SER A 6 -1.60 4.40 -11.46
N LEU A 7 -1.55 5.34 -10.51
CA LEU A 7 -0.32 5.68 -9.78
C LEU A 7 0.14 4.52 -8.88
N VAL A 8 -0.76 3.87 -8.14
CA VAL A 8 -0.43 2.67 -7.33
C VAL A 8 0.14 1.56 -8.20
N ALA A 9 -0.51 1.26 -9.32
CA ALA A 9 -0.07 0.21 -10.23
C ALA A 9 1.32 0.51 -10.79
N LEU A 10 1.59 1.78 -11.15
CA LEU A 10 2.87 2.20 -11.70
C LEU A 10 3.98 2.13 -10.63
N PHE A 11 3.76 2.68 -9.43
CA PHE A 11 4.73 2.60 -8.33
C PHE A 11 4.98 1.15 -7.90
N GLY A 12 3.94 0.31 -7.81
CA GLY A 12 4.07 -1.10 -7.45
C GLY A 12 4.84 -1.91 -8.50
N LEU A 13 4.63 -1.64 -9.79
CA LEU A 13 5.35 -2.28 -10.88
C LEU A 13 6.84 -1.91 -10.86
N VAL A 14 7.16 -0.62 -10.64
CA VAL A 14 8.56 -0.17 -10.50
C VAL A 14 9.23 -0.79 -9.28
N LEU A 15 8.53 -0.84 -8.13
CA LEU A 15 9.02 -1.44 -6.89
C LEU A 15 9.31 -2.93 -7.08
N PHE A 16 8.43 -3.66 -7.78
CA PHE A 16 8.64 -5.07 -8.12
C PHE A 16 9.92 -5.29 -8.92
N PHE A 17 10.17 -4.48 -9.95
CA PHE A 17 11.41 -4.56 -10.73
C PHE A 17 12.65 -4.19 -9.91
N LEU A 18 12.57 -3.20 -9.01
CA LEU A 18 13.67 -2.82 -8.12
C LEU A 18 14.03 -3.93 -7.12
N LEU A 19 13.02 -4.56 -6.50
CA LEU A 19 13.22 -5.72 -5.62
C LEU A 19 13.79 -6.91 -6.39
N ARG A 20 13.29 -7.15 -7.61
CA ARG A 20 13.75 -8.23 -8.49
C ARG A 20 15.22 -8.08 -8.88
N SER A 21 15.68 -6.86 -9.11
CA SER A 21 17.08 -6.54 -9.46
C SER A 21 18.02 -6.46 -8.24
N GLY A 22 17.50 -6.50 -7.01
CA GLY A 22 18.32 -6.39 -5.79
C GLY A 22 18.94 -5.00 -5.56
N SER A 23 18.55 -4.00 -6.34
CA SER A 23 19.04 -2.63 -6.23
C SER A 23 18.28 -1.89 -5.12
N LEU A 24 18.67 -2.16 -3.88
CA LEU A 24 18.17 -1.48 -2.66
C LEU A 24 18.80 -0.09 -2.50
N THR A 25 18.69 0.72 -3.55
CA THR A 25 19.19 2.10 -3.63
C THR A 25 18.20 3.05 -2.94
N PRO A 26 18.57 4.25 -2.48
CA PRO A 26 17.63 5.21 -1.89
C PRO A 26 16.33 5.47 -2.69
N GLY A 27 16.37 5.33 -4.02
CA GLY A 27 15.19 5.40 -4.89
C GLY A 27 14.15 4.28 -4.65
N SER A 28 14.57 3.09 -4.20
CA SER A 28 13.64 2.00 -3.86
C SER A 28 12.86 2.29 -2.58
N ALA A 29 13.48 2.94 -1.61
CA ALA A 29 12.81 3.38 -0.38
C ALA A 29 11.72 4.43 -0.68
N PHE A 30 12.03 5.41 -1.54
CA PHE A 30 11.04 6.40 -1.99
C PHE A 30 9.88 5.76 -2.75
N THR A 31 10.19 4.86 -3.70
CA THR A 31 9.17 4.13 -4.48
C THR A 31 8.28 3.27 -3.57
N ALA A 32 8.85 2.65 -2.54
CA ALA A 32 8.10 1.86 -1.56
C ALA A 32 7.19 2.71 -0.67
N ALA A 33 7.68 3.85 -0.18
CA ALA A 33 6.86 4.78 0.59
C ALA A 33 5.71 5.36 -0.27
N GLY A 34 6.00 5.76 -1.51
CA GLY A 34 5.01 6.26 -2.47
C GLY A 34 3.95 5.21 -2.80
N PHE A 35 4.37 3.97 -3.10
CA PHE A 35 3.45 2.85 -3.29
C PHE A 35 2.55 2.63 -2.08
N GLY A 36 3.12 2.56 -0.87
CA GLY A 36 2.34 2.35 0.36
C GLY A 36 1.34 3.46 0.64
N PHE A 37 1.73 4.73 0.45
CA PHE A 37 0.86 5.89 0.61
C PHE A 37 -0.31 5.89 -0.38
N PHE A 38 -0.01 5.66 -1.67
CA PHE A 38 -1.06 5.59 -2.67
C PHE A 38 -1.93 4.35 -2.51
N LEU A 39 -1.38 3.21 -2.08
CA LEU A 39 -2.13 1.98 -1.78
C LEU A 39 -3.10 2.20 -0.61
N ALA A 40 -2.65 2.85 0.47
CA ALA A 40 -3.50 3.26 1.58
C ALA A 40 -4.57 4.28 1.18
N SER A 41 -4.33 5.05 0.10
CA SER A 41 -5.29 6.00 -0.48
C SER A 41 -6.18 5.39 -1.58
N THR A 42 -6.03 4.10 -1.92
CA THR A 42 -6.94 3.45 -2.88
C THR A 42 -8.30 3.20 -2.24
N GLY A 43 -9.33 2.99 -3.07
CA GLY A 43 -10.70 2.70 -2.60
C GLY A 43 -10.85 1.45 -1.70
N ALA A 44 -9.76 0.70 -1.47
CA ALA A 44 -9.69 -0.39 -0.50
C ALA A 44 -9.48 0.10 0.95
N ALA A 45 -9.16 1.37 1.18
CA ALA A 45 -8.95 1.95 2.51
C ALA A 45 -10.17 1.78 3.43
N GLY A 46 -11.39 1.96 2.89
CA GLY A 46 -12.63 1.73 3.61
C GLY A 46 -12.75 0.27 4.09
N PRO A 47 -12.77 -0.71 3.17
CA PRO A 47 -12.84 -2.13 3.52
C PRO A 47 -11.73 -2.62 4.46
N ILE A 48 -10.50 -2.12 4.32
CA ILE A 48 -9.37 -2.49 5.18
C ILE A 48 -9.56 -1.94 6.61
N ASN A 49 -9.97 -0.68 6.74
CA ASN A 49 -10.24 -0.09 8.05
C ASN A 49 -11.46 -0.71 8.71
N GLU A 50 -12.50 -1.04 7.96
CA GLU A 50 -13.67 -1.77 8.48
C GLU A 50 -13.29 -3.17 8.96
N MET A 51 -12.46 -3.90 8.22
CA MET A 51 -11.95 -5.20 8.65
C MET A 51 -11.10 -5.09 9.92
N ALA A 52 -10.18 -4.12 9.98
CA ALA A 52 -9.35 -3.89 11.15
C ALA A 52 -10.20 -3.51 12.38
N ALA A 53 -11.19 -2.63 12.19
CA ALA A 53 -12.13 -2.27 13.24
C ALA A 53 -12.95 -3.48 13.70
N ALA A 54 -13.45 -4.31 12.78
CA ALA A 54 -14.20 -5.52 13.11
C ALA A 54 -13.37 -6.54 13.90
N ILE A 55 -12.08 -6.67 13.60
CA ILE A 55 -11.17 -7.53 14.37
C ILE A 55 -10.98 -6.98 15.80
N VAL A 56 -10.80 -5.65 15.92
CA VAL A 56 -10.68 -5.00 17.24
C VAL A 56 -11.98 -5.15 18.04
N ASP A 57 -13.13 -4.96 17.43
CA ASP A 57 -14.45 -5.10 18.07
C ASP A 57 -14.76 -6.56 18.44
N ALA A 58 -14.22 -7.52 17.69
CA ALA A 58 -14.34 -8.94 17.99
C ALA A 58 -13.47 -9.39 19.18
N ILE A 59 -12.48 -8.60 19.58
CA ILE A 59 -11.71 -8.86 20.80
C ILE A 59 -12.53 -8.37 21.99
N PRO A 60 -13.01 -9.28 22.86
CA PRO A 60 -13.73 -8.86 24.06
C PRO A 60 -12.78 -8.04 24.95
N PRO A 61 -13.25 -6.93 25.54
CA PRO A 61 -12.44 -6.17 26.49
C PRO A 61 -12.09 -7.08 27.67
N VAL A 62 -10.80 -7.18 27.97
CA VAL A 62 -10.27 -7.86 29.17
C VAL A 62 -10.49 -7.04 30.43
#